data_AF-H3BZ52-F1
#
_entry.id   AF-H3BZ52-F1
#
_cell.length_a   1.000
_cell.length_b   1.000
_cell.length_c   1.000
_cell.angle_alpha   90.00
_cell.angle_beta   90.00
_cell.angle_gamma   90.00
#
_symmetry.space_group_name_H-M   'P 1'
#
loop_
_entity.id
_entity.type
_entity.pdbx_description
1 polymer ?
#
loop_
_entity_poly.entity_id
_entity_poly.type
_entity_poly.pdbx_seq_one_letter_code
_entity_poly.pdbx_strand_id
1 'polypeptide(L)'
;DTWVIPLVQMKPLGIRVDEQVTQSLLRAAGPDSTVFLTSGYFNLTQAYMRLVLGAGASYRILTASPEVNGFFGAKGVGAIPAAYTHIARQFYEQVCRLGQQERVRLHEYHRARWSFHAKGLWYYLRGQDRPCLTLIGSPNFGYRSVHRDLEAQIAIVTENEGLQSQLQEGQEGLYRRSTEVSSSTFQQPDR
;
A
#
# COMPACT_ATOMS: atom_id res chain seq x y z
N ASP A 1 0.68 12.50 -23.86
CA ASP A 1 1.71 12.23 -22.85
C ASP A 1 1.13 11.58 -21.58
N THR A 2 -0.19 11.62 -21.34
CA THR A 2 -0.85 10.99 -20.18
C THR A 2 -2.02 10.09 -20.60
N TRP A 3 -2.12 8.91 -19.98
CA TRP A 3 -3.24 7.97 -20.09
C TRP A 3 -3.91 7.83 -18.72
N VAL A 4 -5.24 7.88 -18.70
CA VAL A 4 -6.06 7.64 -17.50
C VAL A 4 -7.00 6.48 -17.78
N ILE A 5 -6.84 5.39 -17.05
CA ILE A 5 -7.52 4.12 -17.30
C ILE A 5 -8.37 3.78 -16.08
N PRO A 6 -9.71 3.70 -16.20
CA PRO A 6 -10.56 3.26 -15.11
C PRO A 6 -10.43 1.75 -14.89
N LEU A 7 -10.31 1.35 -13.63
CA LEU A 7 -10.24 -0.01 -13.16
C LEU A 7 -11.42 -0.26 -12.21
N VAL A 8 -12.10 -1.39 -12.40
CA VAL A 8 -13.24 -1.79 -11.56
C VAL A 8 -12.97 -3.17 -10.98
N GLN A 9 -13.33 -3.32 -9.70
CA GLN A 9 -13.40 -4.62 -9.03
C GLN A 9 -14.85 -4.90 -8.64
N MET A 10 -15.37 -6.06 -9.05
CA MET A 10 -16.64 -6.59 -8.54
C MET A 10 -16.67 -8.11 -8.74
N LYS A 11 -15.90 -8.82 -7.92
CA LYS A 11 -15.71 -10.27 -8.05
C LYS A 11 -17.00 -11.10 -8.00
N PRO A 12 -18.05 -10.73 -7.22
CA PRO A 12 -19.34 -11.41 -7.29
C PRO A 12 -19.98 -11.41 -8.68
N LEU A 13 -19.66 -10.42 -9.53
CA LEU A 13 -20.11 -10.35 -10.94
C LEU A 13 -19.04 -10.79 -11.94
N GLY A 14 -17.94 -11.39 -11.47
CA GLY A 14 -16.83 -11.81 -12.32
C GLY A 14 -15.91 -10.69 -12.82
N ILE A 15 -16.12 -9.44 -12.37
CA ILE A 15 -15.29 -8.30 -12.78
C ILE A 15 -14.04 -8.23 -11.88
N ARG A 16 -12.86 -8.36 -12.48
CA ARG A 16 -11.58 -8.52 -11.75
C ARG A 16 -10.43 -7.67 -12.29
N VAL A 17 -10.75 -6.63 -13.06
CA VAL A 17 -9.75 -5.84 -13.79
C VAL A 17 -8.77 -5.17 -12.83
N ASP A 18 -9.29 -4.59 -11.76
CA ASP A 18 -8.49 -3.97 -10.70
C ASP A 18 -7.52 -4.96 -10.02
N GLU A 19 -8.02 -6.12 -9.59
CA GLU A 19 -7.20 -7.18 -8.99
C GLU A 19 -6.09 -7.62 -9.96
N GLN A 20 -6.42 -7.83 -11.24
CA GLN A 20 -5.47 -8.29 -12.26
C GLN A 20 -4.37 -7.27 -12.56
N VAL A 21 -4.73 -5.99 -12.70
CA VAL A 21 -3.77 -4.91 -12.95
C VAL A 21 -2.87 -4.73 -11.72
N THR A 22 -3.44 -4.70 -10.51
CA THR A 22 -2.67 -4.57 -9.27
C THR A 22 -1.69 -5.74 -9.11
N GLN A 23 -2.12 -6.98 -9.33
CA GLN A 23 -1.23 -8.14 -9.29
C GLN A 23 -0.12 -8.07 -10.34
N SER A 24 -0.44 -7.59 -11.54
CA SER A 24 0.54 -7.46 -12.62
C SER A 24 1.60 -6.43 -12.25
N LEU A 25 1.23 -5.28 -11.67
CA LEU A 25 2.17 -4.26 -11.22
C LEU A 25 3.04 -4.75 -10.05
N LEU A 26 2.43 -5.43 -9.07
CA LEU A 26 3.18 -6.01 -7.96
C LEU A 26 4.11 -7.15 -8.40
N ARG A 27 3.83 -7.83 -9.52
CA ARG A 27 4.67 -8.93 -10.03
C ARG A 27 5.75 -8.46 -11.01
N ALA A 28 5.39 -7.59 -11.95
CA ALA A 28 6.24 -7.14 -13.05
C ALA A 28 7.35 -6.19 -12.59
N ALA A 29 7.29 -5.74 -11.34
CA ALA A 29 8.34 -4.95 -10.72
C ALA A 29 9.65 -5.75 -10.62
N GLY A 30 10.53 -5.51 -11.59
CA GLY A 30 11.88 -6.08 -11.66
C GLY A 30 12.81 -5.49 -10.58
N PRO A 31 14.02 -6.06 -10.40
CA PRO A 31 15.00 -5.68 -9.36
C PRO A 31 15.25 -4.18 -9.19
N ASP A 32 15.08 -3.45 -10.29
CA ASP A 32 15.45 -2.05 -10.39
C ASP A 32 14.26 -1.08 -10.34
N SER A 33 13.05 -1.61 -10.11
CA SER A 33 11.85 -0.80 -9.93
C SER A 33 11.61 -0.52 -8.45
N THR A 34 10.92 0.58 -8.15
CA THR A 34 10.43 0.86 -6.79
C THR A 34 8.93 1.05 -6.81
N VAL A 35 8.25 0.42 -5.85
CA VAL A 35 6.80 0.50 -5.67
C VAL A 35 6.50 1.06 -4.29
N PHE A 36 5.82 2.20 -4.24
CA PHE A 36 5.22 2.72 -3.02
C PHE A 36 3.76 2.28 -3.00
N LEU A 37 3.33 1.58 -1.96
CA LEU A 37 1.95 1.12 -1.78
C LEU A 37 1.40 1.71 -0.49
N THR A 38 0.22 2.32 -0.55
CA THR A 38 -0.42 2.93 0.62
C THR A 38 -1.82 2.38 0.79
N SER A 39 -2.20 2.07 2.03
CA SER A 39 -3.57 1.70 2.40
C SER A 39 -3.93 2.24 3.77
N GLY A 40 -5.22 2.45 4.05
CA GLY A 40 -5.69 2.89 5.37
C GLY A 40 -5.41 1.87 6.48
N TYR A 41 -5.21 0.61 6.12
CA TYR A 41 -4.95 -0.49 7.03
C TYR A 41 -3.96 -1.48 6.42
N PHE A 42 -3.11 -2.10 7.22
CA PHE A 42 -2.31 -3.23 6.75
C PHE A 42 -3.17 -4.49 6.76
N ASN A 43 -3.83 -4.74 5.63
CA ASN A 43 -4.69 -5.92 5.44
C ASN A 43 -4.55 -6.54 4.05
N LEU A 44 -3.39 -6.38 3.42
CA LEU A 44 -3.09 -6.93 2.10
C LEU A 44 -3.47 -8.41 2.02
N THR A 45 -4.04 -8.83 0.90
CA THR A 45 -4.32 -10.25 0.70
C THR A 45 -3.02 -11.08 0.75
N GLN A 46 -3.13 -12.35 1.16
CA GLN A 46 -2.01 -13.29 1.11
C GLN A 46 -1.39 -13.41 -0.29
N ALA A 47 -2.20 -13.25 -1.34
CA ALA A 47 -1.70 -13.21 -2.71
C ALA A 47 -0.78 -12.01 -2.95
N TYR A 48 -1.19 -10.80 -2.52
CA TYR A 48 -0.37 -9.59 -2.67
C TYR A 48 0.91 -9.64 -1.85
N MET A 49 0.83 -10.11 -0.59
CA MET A 49 2.02 -10.29 0.25
C MET A 49 3.03 -11.25 -0.39
N ARG A 50 2.58 -12.38 -0.96
CA ARG A 50 3.46 -13.30 -1.69
C ARG A 50 4.08 -12.66 -2.93
N LEU A 51 3.35 -11.85 -3.68
CA LEU A 51 3.90 -11.13 -4.83
C LEU A 51 4.99 -10.16 -4.40
N VAL A 52 4.74 -9.36 -3.36
CA VAL A 52 5.74 -8.44 -2.81
C VAL A 52 6.99 -9.18 -2.39
N LEU A 53 6.87 -10.28 -1.64
CA LEU A 53 8.02 -11.07 -1.15
C LEU A 53 8.77 -11.85 -2.24
N GLY A 54 8.09 -12.21 -3.33
CA GLY A 54 8.66 -12.99 -4.43
C GLY A 54 9.21 -12.18 -5.61
N ALA A 55 8.84 -10.91 -5.73
CA ALA A 55 9.34 -10.02 -6.79
C ALA A 55 10.72 -9.46 -6.47
N GLY A 56 11.40 -8.89 -7.47
CA GLY A 56 12.74 -8.32 -7.32
C GLY A 56 12.77 -6.84 -6.89
N ALA A 57 11.69 -6.09 -7.08
CA ALA A 57 11.66 -4.62 -6.90
C ALA A 57 11.77 -4.15 -5.45
N SER A 58 12.13 -2.89 -5.20
CA SER A 58 11.96 -2.31 -3.86
C SER A 58 10.49 -1.97 -3.58
N TYR A 59 10.01 -2.29 -2.38
CA TYR A 59 8.66 -1.96 -1.91
C TYR A 59 8.75 -1.08 -0.66
N ARG A 60 7.95 -0.02 -0.66
CA ARG A 60 7.68 0.84 0.51
C ARG A 60 6.19 0.78 0.76
N ILE A 61 5.78 0.22 1.89
CA ILE A 61 4.36 0.00 2.21
C ILE A 61 3.95 0.90 3.38
N LEU A 62 3.03 1.82 3.15
CA LEU A 62 2.52 2.76 4.15
C LEU A 62 1.12 2.38 4.62
N THR A 63 0.95 2.29 5.95
CA THR A 63 -0.34 2.09 6.61
C THR A 63 -0.59 3.16 7.68
N ALA A 64 -1.81 3.26 8.19
CA ALA A 64 -2.08 4.01 9.41
C ALA A 64 -1.33 3.40 10.62
N SER A 65 -0.76 4.21 11.50
CA SER A 65 -0.46 3.80 12.87
C SER A 65 -1.78 3.56 13.65
N PRO A 66 -1.75 2.85 14.80
CA PRO A 66 -2.95 2.56 15.59
C PRO A 66 -3.72 3.82 15.96
N GLU A 67 -3.03 4.88 16.38
CA GLU A 67 -3.63 6.14 16.84
C GLU A 67 -4.40 6.89 15.75
N VAL A 68 -3.99 6.74 14.49
CA VAL A 68 -4.65 7.37 13.33
C VAL A 68 -5.47 6.37 12.52
N ASN A 69 -5.66 5.16 13.05
CA ASN A 69 -6.51 4.14 12.45
C ASN A 69 -7.98 4.59 12.53
N GLY A 70 -8.74 4.37 11.46
CA GLY A 70 -10.16 4.74 11.42
C GLY A 70 -11.04 4.05 12.49
N PHE A 71 -10.56 2.99 13.14
CA PHE A 71 -11.24 2.30 14.24
C PHE A 71 -10.67 2.64 15.62
N PHE A 72 -9.73 3.59 15.73
CA PHE A 72 -9.15 3.97 17.01
C PHE A 72 -10.22 4.48 17.98
N GLY A 73 -10.29 3.88 19.18
CA GLY A 73 -11.30 4.23 20.19
C GLY A 73 -12.74 3.86 19.87
N ALA A 74 -13.01 3.14 18.77
CA ALA A 74 -14.38 2.77 18.38
C ALA A 74 -14.97 1.70 19.32
N LYS A 75 -16.12 2.01 19.94
CA LYS A 75 -16.84 1.09 20.83
C LYS A 75 -17.38 -0.11 20.02
N GLY A 76 -17.07 -1.33 20.44
CA GLY A 76 -17.59 -2.57 19.84
C GLY A 76 -16.76 -3.18 18.70
N VAL A 77 -15.72 -2.49 18.20
CA VAL A 77 -14.80 -3.00 17.16
C VAL A 77 -13.32 -2.85 17.54
N GLY A 78 -13.03 -2.69 18.84
CA GLY A 78 -11.69 -2.40 19.36
C GLY A 78 -10.61 -3.46 19.04
N ALA A 79 -11.00 -4.67 18.65
CA ALA A 79 -10.07 -5.72 18.24
C ALA A 79 -9.54 -5.56 16.80
N ILE A 80 -10.19 -4.74 15.95
CA ILE A 80 -9.80 -4.58 14.55
C ILE A 80 -8.41 -3.93 14.39
N PRO A 81 -8.08 -2.81 15.09
CA PRO A 81 -6.72 -2.26 15.06
C PRO A 81 -5.65 -3.28 15.48
N ALA A 82 -5.89 -4.03 16.55
CA ALA A 82 -4.97 -5.07 17.02
C ALA A 82 -4.77 -6.18 15.96
N ALA A 83 -5.83 -6.57 15.25
CA ALA A 83 -5.73 -7.53 14.16
C ALA A 83 -4.85 -7.02 13.00
N TYR A 84 -4.99 -5.75 12.61
CA TYR A 84 -4.12 -5.16 11.58
C TYR A 84 -2.66 -5.07 12.03
N THR A 85 -2.42 -4.68 13.29
CA THR A 85 -1.08 -4.72 13.89
C THR A 85 -0.49 -6.14 13.84
N HIS A 86 -1.29 -7.15 14.17
CA HIS A 86 -0.86 -8.55 14.14
C HIS A 86 -0.50 -9.01 12.71
N ILE A 87 -1.32 -8.69 11.71
CA ILE A 87 -1.03 -9.02 10.31
C ILE A 87 0.25 -8.31 9.83
N ALA A 88 0.42 -7.03 10.17
CA ALA A 88 1.63 -6.27 9.86
C ALA A 88 2.89 -6.89 10.49
N ARG A 89 2.80 -7.30 11.75
CA ARG A 89 3.87 -8.00 12.47
C ARG A 89 4.26 -9.30 11.78
N GLN A 90 3.28 -10.15 11.46
CA GLN A 90 3.54 -11.42 10.77
C GLN A 90 4.22 -11.20 9.41
N PHE A 91 3.79 -10.20 8.65
CA PHE A 91 4.43 -9.88 7.38
C PHE A 91 5.86 -9.35 7.57
N TYR A 92 6.09 -8.45 8.52
CA TYR A 92 7.41 -7.94 8.85
C TYR A 92 8.37 -9.07 9.30
N GLU A 93 7.90 -9.99 10.14
CA GLU A 93 8.67 -11.18 10.55
C GLU A 93 9.03 -12.06 9.35
N GLN A 94 8.14 -12.20 8.36
CA GLN A 94 8.46 -12.89 7.11
C GLN A 94 9.53 -12.16 6.28
N VAL A 95 9.45 -10.83 6.19
CA VAL A 95 10.48 -10.00 5.53
C VAL A 95 11.84 -10.24 6.18
N CYS A 96 11.91 -10.19 7.51
CA CYS A 96 13.14 -10.43 8.28
C CYS A 96 13.70 -11.83 8.09
N ARG A 97 12.84 -12.85 8.18
CA ARG A 97 13.23 -14.26 8.01
C ARG A 97 13.81 -14.54 6.61
N LEU A 98 13.33 -13.82 5.60
CA LEU A 98 13.80 -13.94 4.22
C LEU A 98 15.00 -13.02 3.90
N GLY A 99 15.46 -12.21 4.86
CA GLY A 99 16.57 -11.27 4.65
C GLY A 99 16.25 -10.13 3.69
N GLN A 100 14.98 -9.71 3.59
CA GLN A 100 14.50 -8.76 2.57
C GLN A 100 14.27 -7.32 3.09
N GLN A 101 14.78 -6.98 4.28
CA GLN A 101 14.53 -5.69 4.95
C GLN A 101 15.02 -4.48 4.13
N GLU A 102 16.08 -4.64 3.32
CA GLU A 102 16.57 -3.54 2.47
C GLU A 102 15.55 -3.18 1.37
N ARG A 103 14.92 -4.22 0.82
CA ARG A 103 14.02 -4.14 -0.34
C ARG A 103 12.59 -3.86 0.07
N VAL A 104 12.08 -4.50 1.11
CA VAL A 104 10.68 -4.39 1.55
C VAL A 104 10.64 -3.68 2.90
N ARG A 105 10.12 -2.45 2.92
CA ARG A 105 9.99 -1.65 4.14
C ARG A 105 8.55 -1.30 4.42
N LEU A 106 8.15 -1.41 5.67
CA LEU A 106 6.85 -0.96 6.15
C LEU A 106 7.02 0.39 6.84
N HIS A 107 6.02 1.25 6.66
CA HIS A 107 5.94 2.56 7.28
C HIS A 107 4.56 2.75 7.89
N GLU A 108 4.52 3.50 8.98
CA GLU A 108 3.28 3.89 9.63
C GLU A 108 3.13 5.40 9.60
N TYR A 109 2.05 5.87 8.99
CA TYR A 109 1.66 7.26 9.01
C TYR A 109 1.18 7.64 10.41
N HIS A 110 1.62 8.79 10.90
CA HIS A 110 1.12 9.38 12.13
C HIS A 110 0.98 10.91 11.97
N ARG A 111 -0.17 11.42 12.39
CA ARG A 111 -0.44 12.85 12.52
C ARG A 111 -1.49 13.04 13.59
N ALA A 112 -1.11 13.62 14.72
CA ALA A 112 -2.00 13.86 15.85
C ALA A 112 -3.33 14.53 15.41
N ARG A 113 -4.45 13.97 15.90
CA ARG A 113 -5.84 14.40 15.61
C ARG A 113 -6.33 14.15 14.17
N TRP A 114 -5.66 13.30 13.40
CA TRP A 114 -6.10 12.89 12.06
C TRP A 114 -6.39 11.39 12.02
N SER A 115 -7.30 10.99 11.12
CA SER A 115 -7.41 9.61 10.65
C SER A 115 -6.69 9.46 9.31
N PHE A 116 -5.99 8.35 9.09
CA PHE A 116 -5.35 8.03 7.82
C PHE A 116 -6.21 7.09 6.98
N HIS A 117 -6.48 7.47 5.73
CA HIS A 117 -7.39 6.72 4.85
C HIS A 117 -7.01 6.80 3.36
N ALA A 118 -5.75 7.13 3.07
CA ALA A 118 -5.23 7.16 1.70
C ALA A 118 -5.10 5.72 1.16
N LYS A 119 -5.35 5.54 -0.14
CA LYS A 119 -5.07 4.30 -0.88
C LYS A 119 -4.47 4.66 -2.22
N GLY A 120 -3.44 3.93 -2.60
CA GLY A 120 -2.84 4.12 -3.90
C GLY A 120 -1.51 3.40 -4.02
N LEU A 121 -0.97 3.46 -5.23
CA LEU A 121 0.31 2.86 -5.59
C LEU A 121 1.06 3.83 -6.50
N TRP A 122 2.36 4.03 -6.27
CA TRP A 122 3.24 4.75 -7.18
C TRP A 122 4.33 3.80 -7.65
N TYR A 123 4.54 3.76 -8.95
CA TYR A 123 5.47 2.85 -9.61
C TYR A 123 6.57 3.65 -10.31
N TYR A 124 7.81 3.34 -9.96
CA TYR A 124 9.03 3.93 -10.51
C TYR A 124 9.74 2.86 -11.34
N LEU A 125 9.92 3.13 -12.64
CA LEU A 125 10.75 2.30 -13.50
C LEU A 125 12.25 2.54 -13.22
N ARG A 126 13.08 1.57 -13.63
CA ARG A 126 14.54 1.67 -13.49
C ARG A 126 15.07 2.98 -14.05
N GLY A 127 15.87 3.68 -13.24
CA GLY A 127 16.54 4.92 -13.64
C GLY A 127 15.62 6.13 -13.71
N GLN A 128 14.37 6.02 -13.27
CA GLN A 128 13.47 7.16 -13.13
C GLN A 128 13.41 7.64 -11.69
N ASP A 129 13.57 8.94 -11.51
CA ASP A 129 13.48 9.59 -10.19
C ASP A 129 12.03 9.97 -9.82
N ARG A 130 11.09 9.80 -10.76
CA ARG A 130 9.67 10.16 -10.62
C ARG A 130 8.77 8.98 -10.99
N PRO A 131 7.52 8.90 -10.47
CA PRO A 131 6.63 7.79 -10.78
C PRO A 131 6.08 7.93 -12.20
N CYS A 132 6.18 6.86 -13.00
CA CYS A 132 5.58 6.81 -14.34
C CYS A 132 4.15 6.27 -14.34
N LEU A 133 3.75 5.59 -13.26
CA LEU A 133 2.40 5.06 -13.08
C LEU A 133 1.94 5.26 -11.64
N THR A 134 0.72 5.74 -11.49
CA THR A 134 0.06 5.86 -10.19
C THR A 134 -1.33 5.24 -10.21
N LEU A 135 -1.64 4.41 -9.22
CA LEU A 135 -3.01 3.98 -8.93
C LEU A 135 -3.60 4.84 -7.81
N ILE A 136 -4.83 5.33 -8.00
CA ILE A 136 -5.59 6.07 -6.98
C ILE A 136 -7.03 5.56 -6.98
N GLY A 137 -7.57 5.17 -5.84
CA GLY A 137 -8.90 4.59 -5.79
C GLY A 137 -9.44 4.27 -4.41
N SER A 138 -10.55 3.54 -4.41
CA SER A 138 -11.20 3.02 -3.21
C SER A 138 -10.61 1.72 -2.61
N PRO A 139 -9.92 0.82 -3.34
CA PRO A 139 -9.46 -0.46 -2.77
C PRO A 139 -8.51 -0.28 -1.59
N ASN A 140 -8.79 -0.95 -0.48
CA ASN A 140 -7.82 -1.11 0.63
C ASN A 140 -6.83 -2.25 0.39
N PHE A 141 -6.88 -2.92 -0.76
CA PHE A 141 -6.05 -4.07 -1.15
C PHE A 141 -6.22 -5.33 -0.29
N GLY A 142 -7.19 -5.32 0.63
CA GLY A 142 -7.53 -6.46 1.47
C GLY A 142 -8.62 -7.36 0.88
N TYR A 143 -8.97 -8.41 1.63
CA TYR A 143 -9.89 -9.45 1.17
C TYR A 143 -11.24 -8.91 0.70
N ARG A 144 -11.81 -7.95 1.45
CA ARG A 144 -13.10 -7.37 1.09
C ARG A 144 -13.06 -6.62 -0.25
N SER A 145 -12.09 -5.72 -0.43
CA SER A 145 -11.89 -5.00 -1.70
C SER A 145 -11.73 -5.95 -2.89
N VAL A 146 -10.97 -7.05 -2.70
CA VAL A 146 -10.73 -8.00 -3.80
C VAL A 146 -11.94 -8.91 -4.06
N HIS A 147 -12.70 -9.31 -3.05
CA HIS A 147 -13.66 -10.42 -3.18
C HIS A 147 -15.13 -10.06 -2.98
N ARG A 148 -15.44 -8.94 -2.32
CA ARG A 148 -16.78 -8.64 -1.81
C ARG A 148 -17.31 -7.29 -2.24
N ASP A 149 -16.47 -6.27 -2.17
CA ASP A 149 -16.88 -4.89 -2.41
C ASP A 149 -16.87 -4.55 -3.92
N LEU A 150 -17.65 -3.54 -4.30
CA LEU A 150 -17.50 -2.84 -5.57
C LEU A 150 -16.45 -1.76 -5.37
N GLU A 151 -15.34 -1.85 -6.11
CA GLU A 151 -14.27 -0.86 -6.03
C GLU A 151 -14.05 -0.16 -7.38
N ALA A 152 -13.62 1.10 -7.29
CA ALA A 152 -13.21 1.91 -8.42
C ALA A 152 -11.82 2.49 -8.17
N GLN A 153 -10.94 2.36 -9.16
CA GLN A 153 -9.57 2.86 -9.12
C GLN A 153 -9.21 3.40 -10.49
N ILE A 154 -8.35 4.42 -10.55
CA ILE A 154 -7.79 4.92 -11.80
C ILE A 154 -6.30 4.57 -11.84
N ALA A 155 -5.84 4.09 -13.00
CA ALA A 155 -4.43 4.03 -13.33
C ALA A 155 -4.07 5.23 -14.19
N ILE A 156 -3.14 6.05 -13.70
CA ILE A 156 -2.58 7.19 -14.42
C ILE A 156 -1.20 6.76 -14.88
N VAL A 157 -0.96 6.74 -16.19
CA VAL A 157 0.35 6.48 -16.80
C VAL A 157 0.78 7.73 -17.54
N THR A 158 1.93 8.29 -17.21
CA THR A 158 2.32 9.62 -17.71
C THR A 158 3.81 9.74 -17.97
N GLU A 159 4.14 10.39 -19.08
CA GLU A 159 5.46 10.91 -19.41
C GLU A 159 5.53 12.44 -19.21
N ASN A 160 4.40 13.07 -18.82
CA ASN A 160 4.37 14.50 -18.51
C ASN A 160 5.13 14.77 -17.20
N GLU A 161 6.32 15.38 -17.31
CA GLU A 161 7.20 15.65 -16.17
C GLU A 161 6.55 16.48 -15.05
N GLY A 162 5.68 17.43 -15.41
CA GLY A 162 4.95 18.25 -14.45
C GLY A 162 3.98 17.41 -13.62
N LEU A 163 3.20 16.53 -14.26
CA LEU A 163 2.28 15.62 -13.58
C LEU A 163 3.04 14.58 -12.75
N GLN A 164 4.14 14.02 -13.27
CA GLN A 164 5.00 13.11 -12.50
C GLN A 164 5.51 13.76 -11.21
N SER A 165 5.92 15.03 -11.29
CA SER A 165 6.41 15.79 -10.13
C SER A 165 5.31 16.00 -9.09
N GLN A 166 4.10 16.37 -9.51
CA GLN A 166 2.95 16.53 -8.61
C GLN A 166 2.55 15.20 -7.94
N LEU A 167 2.57 14.09 -8.70
CA LEU A 167 2.28 12.75 -8.16
C LEU A 167 3.31 12.32 -7.12
N GLN A 168 4.59 12.63 -7.35
CA GLN A 168 5.67 12.40 -6.41
C GLN A 168 5.53 13.27 -5.15
N GLU A 169 5.27 14.58 -5.29
CA GLU A 169 5.07 15.47 -4.16
C GLU A 169 3.93 14.99 -3.25
N GLY A 170 2.84 14.48 -3.84
CA GLY A 170 1.74 13.85 -3.12
C GLY A 170 2.20 12.62 -2.32
N GLN A 171 2.97 11.73 -2.94
CA GLN A 171 3.54 10.55 -2.28
C GLN A 171 4.49 10.94 -1.14
N GLU A 172 5.46 11.81 -1.40
CA GLU A 172 6.43 12.28 -0.41
C GLU A 172 5.74 12.97 0.77
N GLY A 173 4.67 13.73 0.52
CA GLY A 173 3.86 14.36 1.56
C GLY A 173 3.25 13.36 2.55
N LEU A 174 2.84 12.18 2.07
CA LEU A 174 2.36 11.10 2.94
C LEU A 174 3.51 10.49 3.75
N TYR A 175 4.62 10.16 3.10
CA TYR A 175 5.75 9.46 3.72
C TYR A 175 6.54 10.35 4.70
N ARG A 176 6.56 11.67 4.51
CA ARG A 176 7.20 12.64 5.43
C ARG A 176 6.61 12.61 6.84
N ARG A 177 5.36 12.17 6.98
CA ARG A 177 4.67 12.01 8.27
C ARG A 177 4.58 10.54 8.68
N SER A 178 5.53 9.72 8.25
CA SER A 178 5.59 8.30 8.58
C SER A 178 6.87 7.92 9.29
N THR A 179 6.83 6.82 10.02
CA THR A 179 8.00 6.20 10.64
C THR A 179 8.17 4.78 10.10
N GLU A 180 9.41 4.39 9.80
CA GLU A 180 9.71 3.02 9.36
C GLU A 180 9.47 2.04 10.51
N VAL A 181 8.77 0.95 10.21
CA VAL A 181 8.46 -0.11 11.16
C VAL A 181 9.71 -0.93 11.41
N SER A 182 9.95 -1.24 12.68
CA SER A 182 11.03 -2.12 13.11
C SER A 182 10.53 -3.10 14.17
N SER A 183 11.41 -4.00 14.62
CA SER A 183 11.07 -4.95 15.69
C SER A 183 10.63 -4.25 16.99
N SER A 184 11.14 -3.04 17.28
CA SER A 184 10.75 -2.27 18.47
C SER A 184 9.37 -1.60 18.31
N THR A 185 8.91 -1.34 17.08
CA THR A 185 7.57 -0.78 16.82
C THR A 185 6.48 -1.67 17.42
N PHE A 186 6.64 -3.00 17.33
CA PHE A 186 5.67 -3.97 17.86
C PHE A 186 5.77 -4.22 19.37
N GLN A 187 6.70 -3.55 20.06
CA GLN A 187 6.87 -3.65 21.52
C GLN A 187 6.29 -2.42 22.25
N GLN A 188 5.76 -1.45 21.51
CA GLN A 188 5.20 -0.23 22.08
C GLN A 188 3.90 -0.52 22.86
N PRO A 189 3.58 0.24 23.92
CA PRO A 189 2.43 -0.04 24.79
C PRO A 189 1.06 0.01 24.12
N ASP A 190 0.96 0.68 22.97
CA ASP A 190 -0.26 0.85 22.17
C ASP A 190 -0.51 -0.32 21.19
N ARG A 191 0.23 -1.43 21.32
CA ARG A 191 0.25 -2.58 20.40
C ARG A 191 -0.16 -3.92 20.99
#